data_AF-A0A926JBN8-F1
#
_entry.id   AF-A0A926JBN8-F1
#
_cell.length_a   1.000
_cell.length_b   1.000
_cell.length_c   1.000
_cell.angle_alpha   90.00
_cell.angle_beta   90.00
_cell.angle_gamma   90.00
#
_symmetry.space_group_name_H-M   'P 1'
#
loop_
_entity.id
_entity.type
_entity.pdbx_description
1 polymer ?
#
loop_
_entity_poly.entity_id
_entity_poly.type
_entity_poly.pdbx_seq_one_letter_code
_entity_poly.pdbx_strand_id
1 'polypeptide(L)'
;MTDSAPVADIQNEPQCGDMNEHHEVFEPLVALRAILLRERRNDLARNVENILAILEETQPSSFNEAQEAWVAMMNFARGLPDFGIWRENQEERFRLNAELDRYLQAITRTFGE
;
A
#
# COMPACT_ATOMS: atom_id res chain seq x y z
N MET A 1 47.65 33.42 -11.93
CA MET A 1 46.83 32.36 -12.51
C MET A 1 46.09 31.70 -11.36
N THR A 2 44.89 32.18 -11.06
CA THR A 2 44.01 31.62 -10.02
C THR A 2 42.92 30.86 -10.74
N ASP A 3 43.07 29.55 -10.82
CA ASP A 3 42.03 28.67 -11.34
C ASP A 3 41.31 28.09 -10.12
N SER A 4 40.19 28.73 -9.76
CA SER A 4 39.25 28.23 -8.75
C SER A 4 38.09 27.60 -9.49
N ALA A 5 37.82 26.35 -9.13
CA ALA A 5 36.83 25.46 -9.75
C ALA A 5 35.43 26.06 -9.87
N PRO A 6 34.60 25.59 -10.82
CA PRO A 6 33.17 25.51 -10.60
C PRO A 6 32.85 24.19 -9.91
N VAL A 7 32.39 24.30 -8.66
CA VAL A 7 31.69 23.24 -7.92
C VAL A 7 30.47 22.84 -8.75
N ALA A 8 30.33 21.55 -9.02
CA ALA A 8 29.15 21.00 -9.66
C ALA A 8 27.94 21.22 -8.75
N ASP A 9 27.03 22.10 -9.16
CA ASP A 9 25.68 22.17 -8.59
C ASP A 9 24.93 20.89 -8.99
N ILE A 10 25.02 19.86 -8.15
CA ILE A 10 24.11 18.73 -8.17
C ILE A 10 22.79 19.26 -7.61
N GLN A 11 21.96 19.81 -8.49
CA GLN A 11 20.55 19.99 -8.22
C GLN A 11 19.94 18.58 -8.16
N ASN A 12 19.92 18.00 -6.96
CA ASN A 12 18.98 16.94 -6.62
C ASN A 12 17.58 17.57 -6.65
N GLU A 13 16.95 17.60 -7.81
CA GLU A 13 15.52 17.82 -7.88
C GLU A 13 14.83 16.73 -7.06
N PRO A 14 13.93 17.07 -6.13
CA PRO A 14 13.15 16.06 -5.44
C PRO A 14 12.36 15.30 -6.50
N GLN A 15 12.54 13.98 -6.54
CA GLN A 15 11.82 13.10 -7.44
C GLN A 15 10.31 13.26 -7.19
N CYS A 16 9.63 13.99 -8.07
CA CYS A 16 8.17 14.11 -8.08
C CYS A 16 7.43 12.77 -8.31
N GLY A 17 8.15 11.66 -8.51
CA GLY A 17 7.59 10.32 -8.66
C GLY A 17 7.05 9.75 -7.36
N ASP A 18 7.86 9.77 -6.29
CA ASP A 18 7.53 9.14 -5.01
C ASP A 18 6.26 9.73 -4.38
N MET A 19 6.11 11.06 -4.41
CA MET A 19 4.95 11.71 -3.78
C MET A 19 3.62 11.33 -4.45
N ASN A 20 3.64 11.01 -5.74
CA ASN A 20 2.45 10.61 -6.49
C ASN A 20 2.08 9.14 -6.19
N GLU A 21 3.07 8.27 -6.05
CA GLU A 21 2.89 6.84 -5.75
C GLU A 21 2.38 6.59 -4.33
N HIS A 22 2.87 7.35 -3.34
CA HIS A 22 2.34 7.33 -1.97
C HIS A 22 0.84 7.65 -1.94
N HIS A 23 0.40 8.66 -2.69
CA HIS A 23 -1.01 9.05 -2.75
C HIS A 23 -1.88 7.99 -3.43
N GLU A 24 -1.37 7.34 -4.48
CA GLU A 24 -2.11 6.32 -5.24
C GLU A 24 -2.43 5.06 -4.41
N VAL A 25 -1.59 4.71 -3.44
CA VAL A 25 -1.78 3.51 -2.62
C VAL A 25 -2.50 3.77 -1.28
N PHE A 26 -2.45 5.00 -0.78
CA PHE A 26 -2.98 5.35 0.54
C PHE A 26 -4.50 5.16 0.65
N GLU A 27 -5.28 5.71 -0.28
CA GLU A 27 -6.73 5.56 -0.26
C GLU A 27 -7.19 4.09 -0.37
N PRO A 28 -6.66 3.28 -1.31
CA PRO A 28 -6.94 1.85 -1.35
C PRO A 28 -6.61 1.10 -0.04
N LEU A 29 -5.49 1.42 0.63
CA LEU A 29 -5.12 0.82 1.92
C LEU A 29 -6.14 1.17 3.02
N VAL A 30 -6.58 2.43 3.10
CA VAL A 30 -7.61 2.86 4.06
C VAL A 30 -8.92 2.11 3.82
N ALA A 31 -9.35 2.00 2.56
CA ALA A 31 -10.56 1.27 2.19
C ALA A 31 -10.45 -0.23 2.53
N LEU A 32 -9.31 -0.85 2.23
CA LEU A 32 -9.03 -2.25 2.57
C LEU A 32 -9.09 -2.46 4.08
N ARG A 33 -8.45 -1.60 4.88
CA ARG A 33 -8.51 -1.69 6.36
C ARG A 33 -9.95 -1.66 6.87
N ALA A 34 -10.78 -0.77 6.33
CA ALA A 34 -12.19 -0.68 6.72
C ALA A 34 -12.97 -1.97 6.41
N ILE A 35 -12.71 -2.59 5.25
CA ILE A 35 -13.29 -3.90 4.89
C ILE A 35 -12.82 -4.97 5.88
N LEU A 36 -11.52 -5.07 6.14
CA LEU A 36 -10.95 -6.08 7.02
C LEU A 36 -11.50 -5.99 8.45
N LEU A 37 -11.68 -4.77 8.98
CA LEU A 37 -12.31 -4.55 10.28
C LEU A 37 -13.78 -5.01 10.31
N ARG A 38 -14.54 -4.73 9.25
CA ARG A 38 -15.94 -5.19 9.13
C ARG A 38 -16.03 -6.71 9.07
N GLU A 39 -15.08 -7.37 8.42
CA GLU A 39 -14.96 -8.83 8.38
C GLU A 39 -14.26 -9.44 9.60
N ARG A 40 -13.99 -8.64 10.64
CA ARG A 40 -13.31 -9.06 11.89
C ARG A 40 -11.92 -9.67 11.68
N ARG A 41 -11.24 -9.30 10.60
CA ARG A 41 -9.84 -9.65 10.28
C ARG A 41 -8.89 -8.63 10.91
N ASN A 42 -8.94 -8.55 12.24
CA ASN A 42 -8.21 -7.53 13.02
C ASN A 42 -6.69 -7.66 12.89
N ASP A 43 -6.20 -8.87 12.67
CA ASP A 43 -4.80 -9.17 12.38
C ASP A 43 -4.34 -8.50 11.08
N LEU A 44 -5.07 -8.71 9.99
CA LEU A 44 -4.78 -8.12 8.68
C LEU A 44 -5.03 -6.61 8.67
N ALA A 45 -6.09 -6.15 9.34
CA ALA A 45 -6.38 -4.72 9.45
C ALA A 45 -5.24 -3.95 10.15
N ARG A 46 -4.62 -4.57 11.17
CA ARG A 46 -3.46 -4.00 11.86
C ARG A 46 -2.20 -4.00 10.99
N ASN A 47 -2.00 -5.03 10.15
CA ASN A 47 -0.91 -5.01 9.18
C ASN A 47 -1.07 -3.85 8.19
N VAL A 48 -2.29 -3.61 7.68
CA VAL A 48 -2.57 -2.46 6.81
C VAL A 48 -2.34 -1.13 7.53
N GLU A 49 -2.71 -1.02 8.80
CA GLU A 49 -2.44 0.16 9.62
C GLU A 49 -0.95 0.45 9.78
N ASN A 50 -0.13 -0.60 9.97
CA ASN A 50 1.32 -0.44 10.03
C ASN A 50 1.90 0.04 8.69
N ILE A 51 1.39 -0.48 7.57
CA ILE A 51 1.80 -0.04 6.22
C ILE A 51 1.45 1.44 6.01
N LEU A 52 0.24 1.86 6.41
CA LEU A 52 -0.16 3.27 6.36
C LEU A 52 0.77 4.15 7.21
N ALA A 53 1.11 3.71 8.43
CA ALA A 53 2.02 4.45 9.30
C ALA A 53 3.42 4.60 8.68
N ILE A 54 3.96 3.55 8.05
CA ILE A 54 5.25 3.61 7.34
C ILE A 54 5.19 4.66 6.21
N LEU A 55 4.13 4.66 5.41
CA LEU A 55 3.94 5.62 4.32
C LEU A 55 3.84 7.08 4.81
N GLU A 56 3.38 7.30 6.05
CA GLU A 56 3.31 8.62 6.69
C GLU A 56 4.68 9.11 7.20
N GLU A 57 5.70 8.26 7.32
CA GLU A 57 7.01 8.68 7.86
C GLU A 57 7.79 9.65 6.94
N THR A 58 7.35 9.86 5.69
CA THR A 58 7.93 10.80 4.69
C THR A 58 9.43 10.62 4.43
N GLN A 59 10.01 9.48 4.83
CA GLN A 59 11.41 9.16 4.55
C GLN A 59 11.55 8.57 3.13
N PRO A 60 12.69 8.77 2.44
CA PRO A 60 12.89 8.23 1.10
C PRO A 60 12.75 6.69 0.99
N SER A 61 12.98 5.96 2.08
CA SER A 61 12.85 4.49 2.12
C SER A 61 11.45 4.00 2.49
N SER A 62 10.56 4.89 2.94
CA SER A 62 9.23 4.52 3.45
C SER A 62 8.40 3.75 2.42
N PHE A 63 8.48 4.12 1.13
CA PHE A 63 7.73 3.41 0.09
C PHE A 63 8.14 1.95 -0.06
N ASN A 64 9.46 1.69 -0.14
CA ASN A 64 9.99 0.33 -0.27
C ASN A 64 9.67 -0.52 0.97
N GLU A 65 9.77 0.05 2.16
CA GLU A 65 9.43 -0.64 3.40
C GLU A 65 7.93 -0.99 3.46
N ALA A 66 7.06 -0.07 3.03
CA ALA A 66 5.63 -0.30 2.91
C ALA A 66 5.30 -1.40 1.89
N GLN A 67 6.00 -1.43 0.74
CA GLN A 67 5.89 -2.49 -0.26
C GLN A 67 6.32 -3.84 0.30
N GLU A 68 7.45 -3.94 0.98
CA GLU A 68 7.92 -5.19 1.59
C GLU A 68 6.93 -5.72 2.63
N ALA A 69 6.39 -4.83 3.48
CA ALA A 69 5.36 -5.15 4.45
C ALA A 69 4.06 -5.63 3.77
N TRP A 70 3.67 -5.01 2.65
CA TRP A 70 2.53 -5.45 1.84
C TRP A 70 2.74 -6.86 1.28
N VAL A 71 3.89 -7.14 0.68
CA VAL A 71 4.22 -8.47 0.13
C VAL A 71 4.17 -9.53 1.22
N ALA A 72 4.75 -9.26 2.40
CA ALA A 72 4.71 -10.17 3.53
C ALA A 72 3.27 -10.44 4.01
N MET A 73 2.46 -9.39 4.14
CA MET A 73 1.04 -9.52 4.50
C MET A 73 0.28 -10.37 3.47
N MET A 74 0.48 -10.15 2.17
CA MET A 74 -0.24 -10.89 1.13
C MET A 74 0.17 -12.36 1.05
N ASN A 75 1.44 -12.67 1.28
CA ASN A 75 1.91 -14.05 1.38
C ASN A 75 1.26 -14.79 2.56
N PHE A 76 1.11 -14.12 3.70
CA PHE A 76 0.37 -14.66 4.84
C PHE A 76 -1.13 -14.82 4.53
N ALA A 77 -1.76 -13.79 3.95
CA ALA A 77 -3.20 -13.78 3.67
C ALA A 77 -3.63 -14.85 2.65
N ARG A 78 -2.81 -15.12 1.62
CA ARG A 78 -3.05 -16.19 0.62
C ARG A 78 -3.04 -17.59 1.20
N GLY A 79 -2.44 -17.80 2.38
CA GLY A 79 -2.50 -19.06 3.11
C GLY A 79 -3.82 -19.31 3.84
N LEU A 80 -4.73 -18.32 3.86
CA LEU A 80 -5.99 -18.41 4.61
C LEU A 80 -7.11 -18.92 3.70
N PRO A 81 -7.76 -20.05 4.03
CA PRO A 81 -8.74 -20.70 3.16
C PRO A 81 -10.00 -19.86 2.89
N ASP A 82 -10.26 -18.83 3.71
CA ASP A 82 -11.41 -17.92 3.60
C ASP A 82 -10.96 -16.45 3.54
N PHE A 83 -9.99 -16.13 2.67
CA PHE A 83 -9.64 -14.74 2.38
C PHE A 83 -10.70 -14.13 1.43
N GLY A 84 -11.75 -13.55 2.01
CA GLY A 84 -12.86 -12.93 1.28
C GLY A 84 -13.98 -12.47 2.21
N ILE A 85 -15.02 -11.88 1.63
CA ILE A 85 -16.21 -11.42 2.35
C ILE A 85 -17.28 -12.51 2.31
N TRP A 86 -17.77 -12.92 3.48
CA TRP A 86 -18.86 -13.91 3.56
C TRP A 86 -20.20 -13.25 3.88
N ARG A 87 -21.21 -13.49 3.04
CA ARG A 87 -22.60 -13.07 3.27
C ARG A 87 -23.54 -14.17 2.79
N GLU A 88 -24.72 -14.26 3.42
CA GLU A 88 -25.78 -15.19 3.00
C GLU A 88 -26.41 -14.77 1.67
N ASN A 89 -26.56 -13.45 1.45
CA ASN A 89 -26.99 -12.90 0.18
C ASN A 89 -25.85 -13.02 -0.84
N GLN A 90 -26.11 -13.78 -1.92
CA GLN A 90 -25.13 -14.07 -2.95
C GLN A 90 -24.74 -12.84 -3.78
N GLU A 91 -25.68 -11.96 -4.13
CA GLU A 91 -25.42 -10.74 -4.89
C GLU A 91 -24.57 -9.77 -4.08
N GLU A 92 -24.92 -9.57 -2.82
CA GLU A 92 -24.15 -8.74 -1.90
C GLU A 92 -22.73 -9.30 -1.70
N ARG A 93 -22.61 -10.62 -1.50
CA ARG A 93 -21.32 -11.30 -1.40
C ARG A 93 -20.45 -11.04 -2.62
N PHE A 94 -20.98 -11.19 -3.83
CA PHE A 94 -20.22 -10.94 -5.06
C PHE A 94 -19.82 -9.49 -5.20
N ARG A 95 -20.73 -8.54 -4.97
CA ARG A 95 -20.44 -7.11 -5.06
C ARG A 95 -19.32 -6.72 -4.11
N LEU A 96 -19.37 -7.19 -2.87
CA LEU A 96 -18.39 -6.87 -1.84
C LEU A 96 -17.03 -7.53 -2.13
N ASN A 97 -17.00 -8.80 -2.58
CA ASN A 97 -15.73 -9.43 -2.97
C ASN A 97 -15.11 -8.76 -4.20
N ALA A 98 -15.91 -8.33 -5.18
CA ALA A 98 -15.39 -7.54 -6.30
C ALA A 98 -14.85 -6.16 -5.85
N GLU A 99 -15.43 -5.56 -4.82
CA GLU A 99 -14.91 -4.35 -4.20
C GLU A 99 -13.56 -4.61 -3.48
N LEU A 100 -13.47 -5.67 -2.69
CA LEU A 100 -12.23 -6.12 -2.06
C LEU A 100 -11.12 -6.34 -3.11
N ASP A 101 -11.42 -7.11 -4.16
CA ASP A 101 -10.46 -7.43 -5.22
C ASP A 101 -9.94 -6.19 -5.94
N ARG A 102 -10.79 -5.20 -6.20
CA ARG A 102 -10.36 -3.93 -6.82
C ARG A 102 -9.34 -3.20 -5.96
N TYR A 103 -9.53 -3.13 -4.65
CA TYR A 103 -8.55 -2.49 -3.77
C TYR A 103 -7.24 -3.29 -3.68
N LEU A 104 -7.32 -4.62 -3.58
CA LEU A 104 -6.13 -5.48 -3.58
C LEU A 104 -5.31 -5.31 -4.87
N GLN A 105 -5.97 -5.25 -6.02
CA GLN A 105 -5.33 -5.02 -7.31
C GLN A 105 -4.73 -3.62 -7.43
N ALA A 106 -5.43 -2.58 -6.98
CA ALA A 106 -4.91 -1.21 -6.99
C ALA A 106 -3.62 -1.11 -6.17
N ILE A 107 -3.62 -1.66 -4.93
CA ILE A 107 -2.44 -1.64 -4.05
C ILE A 107 -1.29 -2.42 -4.68
N THR A 108 -1.55 -3.64 -5.16
CA THR A 108 -0.51 -4.50 -5.75
C THR A 108 0.09 -3.88 -7.00
N ARG A 109 -0.72 -3.19 -7.82
CA ARG A 109 -0.23 -2.49 -9.01
C ARG A 109 0.71 -1.34 -8.66
N THR A 110 0.37 -0.54 -7.65
CA THR A 110 1.17 0.63 -7.25
C THR A 110 2.45 0.21 -6.54
N PHE A 111 2.40 -0.80 -5.68
CA PHE A 111 3.60 -1.33 -5.03
C PHE A 111 4.52 -2.14 -5.96
N GLY A 112 4.11 -2.44 -7.20
CA GLY A 112 4.92 -3.23 -8.14
C GLY A 112 4.92 -4.73 -7.84
N GLU A 113 4.92 -5.53 -8.91
CA GLU A 113 5.12 -6.99 -8.85
C GLU A 113 6.59 -7.36 -8.60
#